data_AF-A0AAN5C201-F1
#
_entry.id   AF-A0AAN5C201-F1
#
_cell.length_a   1.000
_cell.length_b   1.000
_cell.length_c   1.000
_cell.angle_alpha   90.00
_cell.angle_beta   90.00
_cell.angle_gamma   90.00
#
_symmetry.space_group_name_H-M   'P 1'
#
loop_
_entity.id
_entity.type
_entity.pdbx_description
1 polymer ?
#
loop_
_entity_poly.entity_id
_entity_poly.type
_entity_poly.pdbx_seq_one_letter_code
_entity_poly.pdbx_strand_id
1 'polypeptide(L)'
;MASIANFVVFTCRSSDPSLGWEDNPPNTPVYTYVASAINIALSILESPHGRHYLTQLALIIDHEMDENSHFLGNKDIAKHWVDVFLAKVRAQFPVVIVDFTMNNPNELGCHPRGGWMGHLKDFDPRSHMICINGQV
;
A
#
# COMPACT_ATOMS: atom_id res chain seq x y z
N MET A 1 16.41 -19.53 -5.28
CA MET A 1 16.18 -19.04 -3.90
C MET A 1 15.17 -17.91 -4.00
N ALA A 2 13.98 -18.07 -3.42
CA ALA A 2 13.00 -17.00 -3.40
C ALA A 2 13.56 -15.83 -2.59
N SER A 3 13.50 -14.62 -3.15
CA SER A 3 13.87 -13.40 -2.45
C SER A 3 13.18 -13.38 -1.09
N ILE A 4 13.95 -13.21 -0.01
CA ILE A 4 13.42 -12.76 1.27
C ILE A 4 12.58 -11.52 0.94
N ALA A 5 11.30 -11.51 1.35
CA ALA A 5 10.39 -10.43 1.00
C ALA A 5 10.99 -9.08 1.42
N ASN A 6 10.89 -8.06 0.58
CA ASN A 6 11.43 -6.71 0.81
C ASN A 6 10.42 -5.84 1.57
N PHE A 7 9.93 -6.32 2.71
CA PHE A 7 8.96 -5.58 3.50
C PHE A 7 9.65 -4.90 4.68
N VAL A 8 9.16 -3.72 5.04
CA VAL A 8 9.60 -2.99 6.22
C VAL A 8 8.38 -2.90 7.13
N VAL A 9 8.49 -3.51 8.32
CA VAL A 9 7.36 -3.69 9.23
C VAL A 9 7.74 -3.16 10.60
N PHE A 10 6.94 -2.23 11.11
CA PHE A 10 7.11 -1.67 12.45
C PHE A 10 5.89 -1.95 13.31
N THR A 11 6.06 -1.86 14.63
CA THR A 11 4.97 -1.84 15.60
C THR A 11 4.94 -0.49 16.30
N CYS A 12 3.77 0.14 16.31
CA CYS A 12 3.49 1.32 17.10
C CYS A 12 2.66 0.92 18.32
N ARG A 13 3.14 1.21 19.53
CA ARG A 13 2.43 0.90 20.80
C ARG A 13 2.02 2.13 21.59
N SER A 14 2.47 3.31 21.19
CA SER A 14 2.21 4.56 21.89
C SER A 14 1.94 5.67 20.90
N SER A 15 1.01 6.56 21.25
CA SER A 15 0.76 7.79 20.52
C SER A 15 1.83 8.85 20.77
N ASP A 16 2.75 8.62 21.72
CA ASP A 16 3.90 9.49 21.96
C ASP A 16 5.00 9.22 20.91
N PRO A 17 5.27 10.16 19.99
CA PRO A 17 6.25 9.98 18.93
C PRO A 17 7.69 9.88 19.43
N SER A 18 7.98 10.31 20.67
CA SER A 18 9.33 10.21 21.25
C SER A 18 9.74 8.78 21.58
N LEU A 19 8.77 7.86 21.72
CA LEU A 19 9.02 6.45 21.99
C LEU A 19 9.37 5.64 20.74
N GLY A 20 9.22 6.25 19.55
CA GLY A 20 9.56 5.63 18.28
C GLY A 20 8.69 4.41 17.95
N TRP A 21 9.09 3.69 16.91
CA TRP A 21 8.47 2.43 16.50
C TRP A 21 9.43 1.26 16.69
N GLU A 22 8.89 0.12 17.07
CA GLU A 22 9.64 -1.12 17.23
C GLU A 22 9.80 -1.81 15.86
N ASP A 23 11.04 -2.10 15.46
CA ASP A 23 11.33 -2.82 14.21
C ASP A 23 10.97 -4.30 14.32
N ASN A 24 10.33 -4.83 13.28
CA ASN A 24 10.05 -6.26 13.14
C ASN A 24 10.89 -6.81 11.98
N PRO A 25 12.14 -7.23 12.22
CA PRO A 25 12.98 -7.77 11.16
C PRO A 25 12.43 -9.10 10.61
N PRO A 26 12.94 -9.55 9.45
CA PRO A 26 12.61 -10.86 8.90
C PRO A 26 12.76 -11.98 9.93
N ASN A 27 11.88 -12.98 9.85
CA ASN A 27 11.77 -14.13 10.75
C ASN A 27 11.21 -13.85 12.16
N THR A 28 10.72 -12.64 12.44
CA THR A 28 9.83 -12.43 13.58
C THR A 28 8.41 -12.94 13.27
N PRO A 29 7.62 -13.34 14.28
CA PRO A 29 6.23 -13.76 14.06
C PRO A 29 5.39 -12.67 13.39
N VAL A 30 5.47 -11.42 13.90
CA VAL A 30 4.75 -10.26 13.36
C VAL A 30 5.10 -10.05 11.88
N TYR A 31 6.40 -10.00 11.57
CA TYR A 31 6.85 -9.88 10.18
C TYR A 31 6.29 -11.00 9.30
N THR A 32 6.33 -12.24 9.77
CA THR A 32 5.89 -13.41 8.98
C THR A 32 4.41 -13.33 8.65
N TYR A 33 3.56 -12.96 9.61
CA TYR A 33 2.13 -12.80 9.39
C TYR A 33 1.82 -11.64 8.44
N VAL A 34 2.45 -10.48 8.67
CA VAL A 34 2.29 -9.30 7.81
C VAL A 34 2.77 -9.60 6.39
N ALA A 35 3.94 -10.21 6.24
CA ALA A 35 4.49 -10.60 4.94
C ALA A 35 3.58 -11.58 4.19
N SER A 36 2.98 -12.54 4.89
CA SER A 36 2.01 -13.47 4.31
C SER A 36 0.77 -12.73 3.81
N ALA A 37 0.19 -11.84 4.64
CA ALA A 37 -0.97 -11.04 4.28
C ALA A 37 -0.71 -10.13 3.07
N ILE A 38 0.45 -9.46 3.03
CA ILE A 38 0.86 -8.64 1.88
C ILE A 38 0.94 -9.48 0.61
N ASN A 39 1.58 -10.65 0.66
CA ASN A 39 1.71 -11.51 -0.52
C ASN A 39 0.36 -12.00 -1.04
N ILE A 40 -0.59 -12.31 -0.16
CA ILE A 40 -1.96 -12.67 -0.53
C ILE A 40 -2.64 -11.48 -1.19
N ALA A 41 -2.60 -10.30 -0.56
CA ALA A 41 -3.21 -9.08 -1.09
C ALA A 41 -2.65 -8.72 -2.47
N LEU A 42 -1.33 -8.75 -2.64
CA LEU A 42 -0.68 -8.52 -3.94
C LEU A 42 -1.13 -9.52 -4.99
N SER A 43 -1.23 -10.80 -4.65
CA SER A 43 -1.69 -11.83 -5.58
C SER A 43 -3.14 -11.59 -6.04
N ILE A 44 -4.00 -11.09 -5.14
CA ILE A 44 -5.38 -10.70 -5.49
C ILE A 44 -5.37 -9.49 -6.44
N LEU A 45 -4.61 -8.44 -6.11
CA LEU A 45 -4.53 -7.21 -6.90
C LEU A 45 -3.90 -7.45 -8.29
N GLU A 46 -2.92 -8.34 -8.38
CA GLU A 46 -2.22 -8.70 -9.62
C GLU A 46 -3.02 -9.65 -10.51
N SER A 47 -4.08 -10.26 -9.99
CA SER A 47 -4.98 -11.14 -10.75
C SER A 47 -5.69 -10.39 -11.89
N PRO A 48 -6.22 -11.09 -12.92
CA PRO A 48 -6.97 -10.45 -13.99
C PRO A 48 -8.14 -9.59 -13.50
N HIS A 49 -8.86 -10.07 -12.48
CA HIS A 49 -9.96 -9.31 -11.87
C HIS A 49 -9.45 -8.13 -11.05
N GLY A 50 -8.37 -8.31 -10.27
CA GLY A 50 -7.75 -7.23 -9.51
C GLY A 50 -7.29 -6.08 -10.39
N ARG A 51 -6.56 -6.37 -11.47
CA ARG A 51 -6.12 -5.38 -12.47
C ARG A 51 -7.30 -4.68 -13.13
N HIS A 52 -8.36 -5.42 -13.46
CA HIS A 52 -9.57 -4.85 -14.04
C HIS A 52 -10.22 -3.82 -13.11
N TYR A 53 -10.45 -4.17 -11.84
CA TYR A 53 -11.06 -3.27 -10.87
C TYR A 53 -10.15 -2.08 -10.54
N LEU A 54 -8.84 -2.28 -10.40
CA LEU A 54 -7.89 -1.18 -10.22
C LEU A 54 -7.90 -0.21 -11.41
N THR A 55 -8.02 -0.72 -12.64
CA THR A 55 -8.13 0.14 -13.84
C THR A 55 -9.42 0.96 -13.82
N GLN A 56 -10.53 0.37 -13.40
CA GLN A 56 -11.80 1.10 -13.25
C GLN A 56 -11.70 2.17 -12.17
N LEU A 57 -11.15 1.84 -10.99
CA LEU A 57 -10.93 2.80 -9.91
C LEU A 57 -10.04 3.95 -10.36
N ALA A 58 -8.95 3.65 -11.09
CA ALA A 58 -8.07 4.67 -11.65
C ALA A 58 -8.83 5.62 -12.57
N LEU A 59 -9.68 5.11 -13.47
CA LEU A 59 -10.51 5.95 -14.35
C LEU A 59 -11.56 6.77 -13.61
N ILE A 60 -12.18 6.22 -12.56
CA ILE A 60 -13.17 6.94 -11.73
C ILE A 60 -12.50 8.12 -11.04
N ILE A 61 -11.38 7.88 -10.36
CA ILE A 61 -10.62 8.92 -9.66
C ILE A 61 -10.13 9.99 -10.65
N ASP A 62 -9.62 9.56 -11.80
CA ASP A 62 -9.11 10.45 -12.83
C ASP A 62 -10.20 11.35 -13.41
N HIS A 63 -11.41 10.84 -13.56
CA HIS A 63 -12.57 11.63 -14.00
C HIS A 63 -12.98 12.70 -12.98
N GLU A 64 -12.83 12.41 -11.68
CA GLU A 64 -13.11 13.38 -10.60
C GLU A 64 -12.07 14.51 -10.51
N MET A 65 -10.91 14.38 -11.15
CA MET A 65 -9.82 15.36 -11.12
C MET A 65 -9.94 16.50 -12.15
N ASP A 66 -10.98 16.46 -13.01
CA ASP A 66 -11.32 17.46 -14.04
C ASP A 66 -10.09 17.93 -14.86
N GLU A 67 -9.54 19.13 -14.61
CA GLU A 67 -8.40 19.70 -15.34
C GLU A 67 -7.07 18.95 -15.13
N ASN A 68 -6.96 18.09 -14.10
CA ASN A 68 -5.76 17.33 -13.77
C ASN A 68 -5.85 15.84 -14.12
N SER A 69 -6.83 15.46 -14.94
CA SER A 69 -6.98 14.09 -15.44
C SER A 69 -5.73 13.66 -16.22
N HIS A 70 -5.11 12.57 -15.78
CA HIS A 70 -3.95 11.92 -16.37
C HIS A 70 -4.30 10.95 -17.48
N PHE A 71 -5.48 10.32 -17.43
CA PHE A 71 -5.87 9.28 -18.37
C PHE A 71 -6.87 9.78 -19.40
N LEU A 72 -7.59 10.87 -19.13
CA LEU A 72 -8.60 11.46 -20.03
C LEU A 72 -9.63 10.42 -20.50
N GLY A 73 -10.03 9.52 -19.59
CA GLY A 73 -10.92 8.40 -19.89
C GLY A 73 -10.30 7.26 -20.72
N ASN A 74 -9.02 7.35 -21.10
CA ASN A 74 -8.34 6.31 -21.87
C ASN A 74 -7.98 5.11 -20.97
N LYS A 75 -8.73 4.03 -21.16
CA LYS A 75 -8.58 2.78 -20.43
C LYS A 75 -7.22 2.10 -20.61
N ASP A 76 -6.62 2.18 -21.80
CA ASP A 76 -5.33 1.53 -22.07
C ASP A 76 -4.19 2.25 -21.34
N ILE A 77 -4.25 3.59 -21.28
CA ILE A 77 -3.31 4.39 -20.49
C ILE A 77 -3.48 4.09 -19.00
N ALA A 78 -4.72 4.07 -18.49
CA ALA A 78 -4.98 3.72 -17.09
C ALA A 78 -4.46 2.31 -16.75
N LYS A 79 -4.73 1.32 -17.61
CA LYS A 79 -4.23 -0.05 -17.44
C LYS A 79 -2.71 -0.11 -17.39
N HIS A 80 -2.02 0.59 -18.30
CA HIS A 80 -0.57 0.67 -18.30
C HIS A 80 -0.04 1.19 -16.96
N TRP A 81 -0.63 2.27 -16.43
CA TRP A 81 -0.20 2.83 -15.15
C TRP A 81 -0.56 1.97 -13.94
N VAL A 82 -1.66 1.22 -13.98
CA VAL A 82 -1.97 0.18 -12.97
C VAL A 82 -0.90 -0.91 -13.00
N ASP A 83 -0.47 -1.35 -14.18
CA ASP A 83 0.57 -2.36 -14.31
C ASP A 83 1.92 -1.85 -13.74
N VAL A 84 2.28 -0.59 -14.01
CA VAL A 84 3.46 0.07 -13.43
C VAL A 84 3.34 0.20 -11.92
N PHE A 85 2.18 0.62 -11.40
CA PHE A 85 1.92 0.73 -9.96
C PHE A 85 2.12 -0.62 -9.26
N LEU A 86 1.48 -1.67 -9.76
CA LEU A 86 1.60 -3.01 -9.18
C LEU A 86 3.04 -3.53 -9.24
N ALA A 87 3.76 -3.30 -10.34
CA ALA A 87 5.16 -3.67 -10.45
C ALA A 87 6.04 -2.97 -9.41
N LYS A 88 5.82 -1.67 -9.19
CA LYS A 88 6.54 -0.89 -8.17
C LYS A 88 6.24 -1.37 -6.76
N VAL A 89 4.96 -1.53 -6.41
CA VAL A 89 4.53 -2.00 -5.08
C VAL A 89 5.05 -3.42 -4.80
N ARG A 90 5.11 -4.29 -5.82
CA ARG A 90 5.69 -5.63 -5.70
C ARG A 90 7.20 -5.61 -5.47
N ALA A 91 7.92 -4.73 -6.17
CA ALA A 91 9.37 -4.59 -6.03
C ALA A 91 9.76 -3.97 -4.68
N GLN A 92 8.98 -2.99 -4.23
CA GLN A 92 9.22 -2.24 -3.02
C GLN A 92 7.87 -1.85 -2.41
N PHE A 93 7.40 -2.64 -1.46
CA PHE A 93 6.10 -2.38 -0.82
C PHE A 93 6.17 -1.15 0.10
N PRO A 94 5.06 -0.45 0.37
CA PRO A 94 5.02 0.56 1.42
C PRO A 94 5.51 0.07 2.78
N VAL A 95 5.90 1.00 3.64
CA VAL A 95 6.17 0.71 5.06
C VAL A 95 4.87 0.28 5.73
N VAL A 96 4.89 -0.81 6.49
CA VAL A 96 3.72 -1.26 7.25
C VAL A 96 3.92 -1.00 8.72
N ILE A 97 2.92 -0.42 9.37
CA ILE A 97 2.87 -0.24 10.82
C ILE A 97 1.73 -1.05 11.39
N VAL A 98 2.03 -1.96 12.30
CA VAL A 98 1.03 -2.57 13.17
C VAL A 98 0.80 -1.60 14.33
N ASP A 99 -0.32 -0.90 14.29
CA ASP A 99 -0.61 0.21 15.18
C ASP A 99 -1.61 -0.20 16.26
N PHE A 100 -1.10 -0.39 17.48
CA PHE A 100 -1.89 -0.70 18.68
C PHE A 100 -2.55 0.55 19.28
N THR A 101 -2.31 1.75 18.74
CA THR A 101 -2.98 2.98 19.17
C THR A 101 -4.31 3.21 18.44
N MET A 102 -4.57 2.44 17.38
CA MET A 102 -5.85 2.41 16.68
C MET A 102 -6.94 1.78 17.55
N ASN A 103 -7.75 2.62 18.20
CA ASN A 103 -8.72 2.17 19.20
C ASN A 103 -10.10 1.80 18.62
N ASN A 104 -10.33 2.01 17.31
CA ASN A 104 -11.58 1.66 16.67
C ASN A 104 -11.50 0.24 16.08
N PRO A 105 -12.15 -0.78 16.68
CA PRO A 105 -12.06 -2.16 16.20
C PRO A 105 -12.70 -2.37 14.82
N ASN A 106 -13.54 -1.45 14.35
CA ASN A 106 -14.11 -1.52 13.00
C ASN A 106 -13.17 -0.94 11.94
N GLU A 107 -12.08 -0.30 12.34
CA GLU A 107 -11.05 0.21 11.45
C GLU A 107 -9.92 -0.82 11.35
N LEU A 108 -9.96 -1.67 10.31
CA LEU A 108 -8.97 -2.75 10.12
C LEU A 108 -7.57 -2.23 9.76
N GLY A 109 -7.52 -1.04 9.19
CA GLY A 109 -6.30 -0.38 8.78
C GLY A 109 -6.61 0.93 8.08
N CYS A 110 -5.61 1.78 7.98
CA CYS A 110 -5.69 3.03 7.27
C CYS A 110 -4.40 3.28 6.50
N HIS A 111 -4.51 4.10 5.46
CA HIS A 111 -3.35 4.67 4.80
C HIS A 111 -3.50 6.17 4.99
N PRO A 112 -2.63 6.85 5.76
CA PRO A 112 -2.66 8.31 5.88
C PRO A 112 -2.40 8.88 4.49
N ARG A 113 -3.47 9.20 3.78
CA ARG A 113 -3.44 9.63 2.39
C ARG A 113 -2.80 11.00 2.34
N GLY A 114 -1.54 11.07 1.93
CA GLY A 114 -0.98 12.28 1.36
C GLY A 114 -1.53 12.48 -0.06
N GLY A 115 -1.72 13.73 -0.48
CA GLY A 115 -1.93 14.03 -1.89
C GLY A 115 -0.66 13.71 -2.67
N TRP A 116 -0.72 12.84 -3.67
CA TRP A 116 0.38 12.65 -4.61
C TRP A 116 0.23 13.66 -5.74
N MET A 117 1.11 14.68 -5.76
CA MET A 117 1.13 15.73 -6.77
C MET A 117 2.28 15.56 -7.78
N GLY A 118 3.04 14.46 -7.68
CA GLY A 118 4.15 14.16 -8.59
C GLY A 118 3.70 13.43 -9.86
N HIS A 119 4.62 13.18 -10.79
CA HIS A 119 4.29 12.35 -11.95
C HIS A 119 4.10 10.88 -11.55
N LEU A 120 3.22 10.16 -12.25
CA LEU A 120 2.95 8.74 -11.99
C LEU A 120 4.22 7.86 -12.04
N LYS A 121 5.18 8.20 -12.91
CA LYS A 121 6.49 7.54 -13.00
C LYS A 121 7.38 7.75 -11.77
N ASP A 122 7.14 8.78 -10.99
CA ASP A 122 8.00 9.15 -9.85
C ASP A 122 7.43 8.62 -8.52
N PHE A 123 6.27 7.95 -8.55
CA PHE A 123 5.69 7.30 -7.38
C PHE A 123 6.67 6.29 -6.76
N ASP A 124 7.07 6.53 -5.52
CA ASP A 124 7.90 5.63 -4.73
C ASP A 124 7.05 5.04 -3.59
N PRO A 125 6.68 3.75 -3.66
CA PRO A 125 5.84 3.18 -2.61
C PRO A 125 6.52 3.17 -1.23
N ARG A 126 7.87 3.14 -1.13
CA ARG A 126 8.56 3.12 0.18
C ARG A 126 8.42 4.43 0.94
N SER A 127 8.14 5.53 0.22
CA SER A 127 7.83 6.83 0.81
C SER A 127 6.41 6.89 1.42
N HIS A 128 5.62 5.83 1.26
CA HIS A 128 4.26 5.73 1.82
C HIS A 128 4.18 4.70 2.95
N MET A 129 3.10 4.82 3.72
CA MET A 129 2.87 4.04 4.93
C MET A 129 1.45 3.47 4.95
N ILE A 130 1.33 2.22 5.39
CA ILE A 130 0.06 1.55 5.65
C ILE A 130 0.03 1.19 7.13
N CYS A 131 -0.99 1.66 7.85
CA CYS A 131 -1.25 1.25 9.21
C CYS A 131 -2.28 0.11 9.22
N ILE A 132 -2.00 -0.95 9.97
CA ILE A 132 -2.89 -2.05 10.27
C ILE A 132 -3.24 -1.94 11.73
N ASN A 133 -4.52 -2.11 12.08
CA ASN A 133 -4.95 -2.04 13.46
C ASN A 133 -4.42 -3.26 14.24
N GLY A 134 -3.62 -3.01 15.28
CA GLY A 134 -3.03 -4.05 16.12
C GLY A 134 -3.98 -4.65 17.16
N GLN A 135 -5.19 -4.09 17.34
CA GLN A 135 -6.18 -4.53 18.33
C GLN A 135 -7.11 -5.65 17.83
N VAL A 136 -7.08 -5.97 16.53
CA VAL A 136 -7.95 -6.96 15.86
C VAL A 136 -7.18 -8.19 15.37
#